data_AF-A0A2W5UUQ7-F1
#
_entry.id   AF-A0A2W5UUQ7-F1
#
_cell.length_a   1.000
_cell.length_b   1.000
_cell.length_c   1.000
_cell.angle_alpha   90.00
_cell.angle_beta   90.00
_cell.angle_gamma   90.00
#
_symmetry.space_group_name_H-M   'P 1'
#
loop_
_entity.id
_entity.type
_entity.pdbx_description
1 polymer ?
#
loop_
_entity_poly.entity_id
_entity_poly.type
_entity_poly.pdbx_seq_one_letter_code
_entity_poly.pdbx_strand_id
1 'polypeptide(L)'
;MTFGPETIILGDCIEQMNALPEKSVDLIFADPPYNLQLGGDLLRPDNSKVDAVDDHWDQFDSFAAYDAFTREWLKAARRVLKDDGAIWVIGSYHNIFRVGVAVQDLGFWILNDIVWRKSNPMPNFKGTRFANAHETLIWASKSRNAKRYTFNYDALKMANDEVQMRSDWTIPLCTGEERVKGSDGQKAHPTQKPEALLYRVILSTTKPGDVILDPFFGVGTTGAAAKRLGRKFIGIEREAEYLDHAKQRIAKVVPIAPEDLEVMGSKRAEPRVPFGTIVEAGLLSPGDTLYCAKGERIAKVRPDGSITVGDLSGSIHKIGALVQSAPACNGWTYWHFKTDKGLAPIDVLRAQVRAGMN
;
A
#
# COMPACT_ATOMS: atom_id res chain seq x y z
N MET A 1 26.35 -5.58 0.85
CA MET A 1 25.90 -5.05 2.16
C MET A 1 24.64 -5.79 2.56
N THR A 2 24.61 -6.36 3.77
CA THR A 2 23.39 -6.88 4.39
C THR A 2 22.87 -5.80 5.33
N PHE A 3 21.73 -5.19 5.01
CA PHE A 3 21.10 -4.20 5.90
C PHE A 3 20.51 -4.91 7.10
N GLY A 4 20.71 -4.33 8.29
CA GLY A 4 20.00 -4.74 9.50
C GLY A 4 18.51 -4.42 9.42
N PRO A 5 17.72 -4.78 10.45
CA PRO A 5 16.29 -4.43 10.49
C PRO A 5 16.04 -2.92 10.56
N GLU A 6 16.97 -2.17 11.14
CA GLU A 6 16.90 -0.72 11.33
C GLU A 6 18.20 -0.12 10.79
N THR A 7 18.10 0.75 9.77
CA THR A 7 19.26 1.47 9.22
C THR A 7 18.92 2.96 9.17
N ILE A 8 19.75 3.79 9.79
CA ILE A 8 19.59 5.26 9.82
C ILE A 8 20.89 5.87 9.31
N ILE A 9 20.80 6.72 8.30
CA ILE A 9 21.94 7.30 7.58
C ILE A 9 21.84 8.82 7.65
N LEU A 10 22.91 9.45 8.14
CA LEU A 10 23.08 10.90 8.08
C LEU A 10 23.70 11.28 6.74
N GLY A 11 23.04 12.14 5.96
CA GLY A 11 23.59 12.65 4.71
C GLY A 11 22.52 13.07 3.69
N ASP A 12 22.99 13.54 2.53
CA ASP A 12 22.13 13.87 1.39
C ASP A 12 21.47 12.62 0.79
N CYS A 13 20.17 12.69 0.51
CA CYS A 13 19.43 11.51 0.08
C CYS A 13 19.84 11.01 -1.31
N ILE A 14 20.25 11.90 -2.23
CA ILE A 14 20.66 11.52 -3.59
C ILE A 14 21.99 10.77 -3.50
N GLU A 15 22.98 11.31 -2.80
CA GLU A 15 24.29 10.68 -2.61
C GLU A 15 24.15 9.31 -1.93
N GLN A 16 23.44 9.26 -0.80
CA GLN A 16 23.29 8.04 -0.02
C GLN A 16 22.49 6.98 -0.78
N MET A 17 21.40 7.35 -1.48
CA MET A 17 20.69 6.40 -2.34
C MET A 17 21.57 5.88 -3.48
N ASN A 18 22.47 6.69 -4.05
CA ASN A 18 23.40 6.24 -5.08
C ASN A 18 24.46 5.26 -4.55
N ALA A 19 24.79 5.31 -3.26
CA ALA A 19 25.68 4.36 -2.61
C ALA A 19 25.01 3.00 -2.27
N LEU A 20 23.67 2.94 -2.20
CA LEU A 20 22.96 1.68 -1.96
C LEU A 20 23.06 0.73 -3.17
N PRO A 21 22.91 -0.59 -3.00
CA PRO A 21 22.76 -1.51 -4.12
C PRO A 21 21.50 -1.17 -4.94
N GLU A 22 21.53 -1.39 -6.25
CA GLU A 22 20.30 -1.27 -7.06
C GLU A 22 19.29 -2.36 -6.67
N LYS A 23 17.99 -2.08 -6.89
CA LYS A 23 16.90 -3.03 -6.64
C LYS A 23 16.94 -3.68 -5.25
N SER A 24 17.32 -2.92 -4.22
CA SER A 24 17.52 -3.39 -2.86
C SER A 24 16.33 -3.18 -1.93
N VAL A 25 15.36 -2.34 -2.29
CA VAL A 25 14.21 -1.98 -1.42
C VAL A 25 12.87 -2.32 -2.06
N ASP A 26 11.91 -2.71 -1.23
CA ASP A 26 10.57 -3.17 -1.65
C ASP A 26 9.59 -2.01 -1.81
N LEU A 27 9.70 -1.01 -0.93
CA LEU A 27 8.87 0.19 -0.94
C LEU A 27 9.72 1.44 -0.68
N ILE A 28 9.33 2.55 -1.30
CA ILE A 28 9.84 3.88 -0.96
C ILE A 28 8.68 4.74 -0.47
N PHE A 29 8.85 5.45 0.64
CA PHE A 29 7.95 6.51 1.08
C PHE A 29 8.74 7.82 1.12
N ALA A 30 8.31 8.84 0.39
CA ALA A 30 8.99 10.13 0.31
C ALA A 30 8.05 11.27 0.72
N ASP A 31 8.48 12.03 1.72
CA ASP A 31 7.91 13.31 2.16
C ASP A 31 8.91 14.44 1.87
N PRO A 32 9.10 14.81 0.59
CA PRO A 32 10.09 15.82 0.22
C PRO A 32 9.70 17.19 0.76
N PRO A 33 10.63 18.17 0.79
CA PRO A 33 10.28 19.58 0.97
C PRO A 33 9.18 20.03 0.00
N TYR A 34 8.24 20.85 0.46
CA TYR A 34 7.05 21.27 -0.31
C TYR A 34 7.26 22.57 -1.07
N ASN A 35 8.32 23.33 -0.78
CA ASN A 35 8.57 24.64 -1.36
C ASN A 35 7.35 25.56 -1.19
N LEU A 36 6.98 25.85 0.06
CA LEU A 36 5.74 26.57 0.38
C LEU A 36 5.74 28.05 -0.07
N GLN A 37 6.89 28.63 -0.40
CA GLN A 37 7.07 29.99 -0.90
C GLN A 37 6.30 31.03 -0.07
N LEU A 38 6.43 30.95 1.26
CA LEU A 38 5.71 31.82 2.19
C LEU A 38 6.22 33.27 2.07
N GLY A 39 5.31 34.22 1.83
CA GLY A 39 5.66 35.63 1.62
C GLY A 39 5.93 36.45 2.90
N GLY A 40 5.80 35.84 4.09
CA GLY A 40 6.03 36.50 5.38
C GLY A 40 5.17 35.95 6.52
N ASP A 41 5.19 36.64 7.66
CA ASP A 41 4.52 36.23 8.89
C ASP A 41 2.99 36.15 8.75
N LEU A 42 2.42 35.13 9.41
CA LEU A 42 0.97 34.95 9.54
C LEU A 42 0.56 35.10 11.01
N LEU A 43 -0.43 35.96 11.27
CA LEU A 43 -1.05 36.13 12.58
C LEU A 43 -2.42 35.45 12.63
N ARG A 44 -2.76 34.93 13.81
CA ARG A 44 -4.10 34.45 14.16
C ARG A 44 -5.02 35.62 14.53
N PRO A 45 -6.36 35.42 14.62
CA PRO A 45 -7.29 36.47 15.02
C PRO A 45 -7.03 37.07 16.40
N ASP A 46 -6.37 36.33 17.30
CA ASP A 46 -5.94 36.78 18.63
C ASP A 46 -4.56 37.47 18.63
N ASN A 47 -4.02 37.80 17.45
CA ASN A 47 -2.70 38.39 17.21
C ASN A 47 -1.49 37.51 17.58
N SER A 48 -1.71 36.24 17.95
CA SER A 48 -0.60 35.30 18.13
C SER A 48 0.02 34.90 16.77
N LYS A 49 1.35 34.76 16.72
CA LYS A 49 2.08 34.38 15.51
C LYS A 49 1.91 32.89 15.22
N VAL A 50 1.71 32.55 13.94
CA VAL A 50 1.75 31.18 13.46
C VAL A 50 3.20 30.77 13.25
N ASP A 51 3.59 29.69 13.91
CA ASP A 51 4.86 29.01 13.72
C ASP A 51 4.81 28.19 12.42
N ALA A 52 5.17 28.88 11.32
CA ALA A 52 5.13 28.38 9.95
C ALA A 52 6.28 27.40 9.66
N VAL A 53 6.41 26.96 8.40
CA VAL A 53 7.56 26.18 7.93
C VAL A 53 8.41 27.14 7.11
N ASP A 54 9.41 27.74 7.76
CA ASP A 54 10.37 28.69 7.19
C ASP A 54 11.81 28.16 7.25
N ASP A 55 11.97 26.87 7.58
CA ASP A 55 13.25 26.19 7.60
C ASP A 55 13.99 26.25 6.25
N HIS A 56 15.33 26.30 6.33
CA HIS A 56 16.20 26.48 5.17
C HIS A 56 16.06 25.39 4.10
N TRP A 57 15.67 24.17 4.49
CA TRP A 57 15.51 23.04 3.57
C TRP A 57 14.25 23.11 2.71
N ASP A 58 13.28 23.99 3.02
CA ASP A 58 12.08 24.23 2.20
C ASP A 58 12.22 25.42 1.24
N GLN A 59 13.39 26.07 1.21
CA GLN A 59 13.64 27.26 0.39
C GLN A 59 14.27 26.89 -0.96
N PHE A 60 13.60 27.22 -2.06
CA PHE A 60 14.10 27.02 -3.42
C PHE A 60 14.06 28.31 -4.21
N ASP A 61 15.12 28.59 -4.98
CA ASP A 61 15.24 29.81 -5.80
C ASP A 61 14.14 29.92 -6.87
N SER A 62 13.66 28.78 -7.39
CA SER A 62 12.64 28.74 -8.43
C SER A 62 12.00 27.36 -8.55
N PHE A 63 10.89 27.29 -9.29
CA PHE A 63 10.31 26.00 -9.70
C PHE A 63 11.28 25.15 -10.52
N ALA A 64 12.16 25.76 -11.33
CA ALA A 64 13.14 25.01 -12.12
C ALA A 64 14.18 24.34 -11.21
N ALA A 65 14.62 25.01 -10.14
CA ALA A 65 15.50 24.43 -9.12
C ALA A 65 14.80 23.27 -8.39
N TYR A 66 13.55 23.45 -7.97
CA TYR A 66 12.75 22.39 -7.34
C TYR A 66 12.53 21.18 -8.26
N ASP A 67 12.29 21.41 -9.56
CA ASP A 67 12.10 20.35 -10.54
C ASP A 67 13.38 19.56 -10.80
N ALA A 68 14.52 20.24 -10.85
CA ALA A 68 15.83 19.61 -11.02
C ALA A 68 16.11 18.68 -9.84
N PHE A 69 15.98 19.21 -8.61
CA PHE A 69 16.05 18.43 -7.38
C PHE A 69 15.09 17.23 -7.40
N THR A 70 13.83 17.47 -7.76
CA THR A 70 12.77 16.44 -7.77
C THR A 70 13.11 15.28 -8.71
N ARG A 71 13.56 15.58 -9.94
CA ARG A 71 13.96 14.54 -10.90
C ARG A 71 15.19 13.77 -10.43
N GLU A 72 16.13 14.44 -9.77
CA GLU A 72 17.38 13.83 -9.34
C GLU A 72 17.15 12.77 -8.24
N TRP A 73 16.44 13.12 -7.17
CA TRP A 73 16.15 12.16 -6.11
C TRP A 73 15.18 11.06 -6.56
N LEU A 74 14.19 11.36 -7.41
CA LEU A 74 13.29 10.33 -7.96
C LEU A 74 14.05 9.33 -8.84
N LYS A 75 15.05 9.78 -9.59
CA LYS A 75 15.90 8.89 -10.40
C LYS A 75 16.74 7.97 -9.53
N ALA A 76 17.34 8.49 -8.45
CA ALA A 76 18.08 7.69 -7.47
C ALA A 76 17.17 6.67 -6.77
N ALA A 77 15.98 7.11 -6.32
CA ALA A 77 14.95 6.27 -5.72
C ALA A 77 14.52 5.12 -6.66
N ARG A 78 14.27 5.42 -7.93
CA ARG A 78 13.92 4.42 -8.95
C ARG A 78 14.97 3.33 -9.11
N ARG A 79 16.25 3.69 -9.04
CA ARG A 79 17.38 2.75 -9.19
C ARG A 79 17.39 1.71 -8.07
N VAL A 80 17.18 2.15 -6.83
CA VAL A 80 17.23 1.27 -5.64
C VAL A 80 15.93 0.48 -5.43
N LEU A 81 14.80 0.91 -5.99
CA LEU A 81 13.53 0.18 -5.90
C LEU A 81 13.58 -1.14 -6.67
N LYS A 82 13.07 -2.23 -6.10
CA LYS A 82 12.91 -3.53 -6.78
C LYS A 82 11.94 -3.46 -7.96
N ASP A 83 12.03 -4.43 -8.87
CA ASP A 83 11.22 -4.44 -10.11
C ASP A 83 9.72 -4.63 -9.86
N ASP A 84 9.36 -5.28 -8.76
CA ASP A 84 8.00 -5.45 -8.23
C ASP A 84 7.65 -4.45 -7.10
N GLY A 85 8.55 -3.50 -6.81
CA GLY A 85 8.38 -2.50 -5.78
C GLY A 85 7.47 -1.33 -6.19
N ALA A 86 7.12 -0.51 -5.19
CA ALA A 86 6.33 0.69 -5.37
C ALA A 86 6.91 1.90 -4.62
N ILE A 87 6.50 3.10 -5.05
CA ILE A 87 6.82 4.37 -4.40
C ILE A 87 5.54 5.06 -3.96
N TRP A 88 5.62 5.68 -2.79
CA TRP A 88 4.67 6.66 -2.28
C TRP A 88 5.37 8.01 -2.19
N VAL A 89 4.75 9.05 -2.72
CA VAL A 89 5.21 10.43 -2.53
C VAL A 89 4.05 11.28 -2.05
N ILE A 90 4.24 12.07 -1.00
CA ILE A 90 3.23 12.99 -0.47
C ILE A 90 3.57 14.43 -0.81
N GLY A 91 2.53 15.24 -1.00
CA GLY A 91 2.67 16.68 -1.22
C GLY A 91 1.36 17.42 -1.02
N SER A 92 1.46 18.74 -1.13
CA SER A 92 0.31 19.64 -1.20
C SER A 92 0.20 20.22 -2.61
N TYR A 93 -0.78 21.08 -2.85
CA TYR A 93 -0.94 21.73 -4.16
C TYR A 93 0.29 22.54 -4.61
N HIS A 94 1.18 22.93 -3.68
CA HIS A 94 2.40 23.69 -4.00
C HIS A 94 3.38 22.86 -4.84
N ASN A 95 3.49 21.55 -4.59
CA ASN A 95 4.50 20.70 -5.22
C ASN A 95 3.95 19.45 -5.92
N ILE A 96 2.83 18.88 -5.47
CA ILE A 96 2.45 17.50 -5.84
C ILE A 96 2.21 17.31 -7.34
N PHE A 97 1.79 18.36 -8.05
CA PHE A 97 1.65 18.32 -9.51
C PHE A 97 3.01 18.21 -10.22
N ARG A 98 4.03 18.92 -9.73
CA ARG A 98 5.38 18.89 -10.30
C ARG A 98 6.04 17.54 -10.03
N VAL A 99 5.88 17.05 -8.80
CA VAL A 99 6.29 15.70 -8.38
C VAL A 99 5.59 14.65 -9.23
N GLY A 100 4.28 14.74 -9.41
CA GLY A 100 3.50 13.78 -10.21
C GLY A 100 3.95 13.70 -11.66
N VAL A 101 4.23 14.84 -12.30
CA VAL A 101 4.81 14.88 -13.65
C VAL A 101 6.16 14.15 -13.68
N ALA A 102 7.07 14.48 -12.76
CA ALA A 102 8.39 13.84 -12.71
C ALA A 102 8.31 12.31 -12.45
N VAL A 103 7.36 11.87 -11.61
CA VAL A 103 7.08 10.44 -11.37
C VAL A 103 6.70 9.75 -12.68
N GLN A 104 5.79 10.33 -13.47
CA GLN A 104 5.37 9.75 -14.76
C GLN A 104 6.50 9.78 -15.79
N ASP A 105 7.20 10.91 -15.93
CA ASP A 105 8.29 11.11 -16.91
C ASP A 105 9.45 10.13 -16.69
N LEU A 106 9.72 9.76 -15.44
CA LEU A 106 10.74 8.76 -15.08
C LEU A 106 10.27 7.30 -15.27
N GLY A 107 9.05 7.09 -15.77
CA GLY A 107 8.54 5.77 -16.15
C GLY A 107 7.96 4.96 -14.98
N PHE A 108 7.63 5.59 -13.86
CA PHE A 108 6.73 4.98 -12.88
C PHE A 108 5.31 4.91 -13.44
N TRP A 109 4.50 4.00 -12.91
CA TRP A 109 3.11 3.86 -13.30
C TRP A 109 2.21 4.14 -12.11
N ILE A 110 1.56 5.31 -12.12
CA ILE A 110 0.63 5.71 -11.06
C ILE A 110 -0.55 4.73 -11.02
N LEU A 111 -0.79 4.19 -9.83
CA LEU A 111 -1.88 3.26 -9.54
C LEU A 111 -3.07 4.00 -8.95
N ASN A 112 -2.81 4.85 -7.95
CA ASN A 112 -3.79 5.74 -7.34
C ASN A 112 -3.11 7.02 -6.86
N ASP A 113 -3.80 8.14 -7.00
CA ASP A 113 -3.67 9.25 -6.07
C ASP A 113 -4.58 9.00 -4.85
N ILE A 114 -4.07 9.34 -3.66
CA ILE A 114 -4.77 9.16 -2.39
C ILE A 114 -4.83 10.51 -1.70
N VAL A 115 -6.03 10.90 -1.27
CA VAL A 115 -6.28 12.15 -0.56
C VAL A 115 -6.24 11.88 0.94
N TRP A 116 -5.26 12.43 1.64
CA TRP A 116 -5.31 12.50 3.09
C TRP A 116 -6.19 13.68 3.51
N ARG A 117 -7.41 13.39 3.95
CA ARG A 117 -8.36 14.36 4.52
C ARG A 117 -8.02 14.58 6.00
N LYS A 118 -7.57 15.78 6.33
CA LYS A 118 -7.23 16.18 7.70
C LYS A 118 -8.53 16.40 8.46
N SER A 119 -8.74 15.70 9.58
CA SER A 119 -9.95 15.90 10.40
C SER A 119 -9.89 17.17 11.24
N ASN A 120 -8.69 17.65 11.56
CA ASN A 120 -8.42 18.83 12.38
C ASN A 120 -7.37 19.77 11.74
N PRO A 121 -7.56 20.25 10.50
CA PRO A 121 -6.61 21.13 9.83
C PRO A 121 -6.55 22.51 10.49
N MET A 122 -5.41 23.20 10.33
CA MET A 122 -5.35 24.62 10.66
C MET A 122 -6.32 25.41 9.75
N PRO A 123 -7.21 26.26 10.31
CA PRO A 123 -8.19 26.99 9.52
C PRO A 123 -7.55 28.13 8.70
N ASN A 124 -8.27 28.63 7.70
CA ASN A 124 -7.90 29.86 7.02
C ASN A 124 -8.30 31.07 7.89
N PHE A 125 -7.32 31.76 8.48
CA PHE A 125 -7.59 32.85 9.43
C PHE A 125 -8.07 34.16 8.79
N LYS A 126 -7.71 34.42 7.53
CA LYS A 126 -7.99 35.71 6.85
C LYS A 126 -9.22 35.67 5.95
N GLY A 127 -9.89 34.53 5.81
CA GLY A 127 -11.05 34.34 4.92
C GLY A 127 -10.74 34.53 3.43
N THR A 128 -9.48 34.36 3.01
CA THR A 128 -9.02 34.68 1.64
C THR A 128 -9.12 33.50 0.66
N ARG A 129 -9.20 32.28 1.17
CA ARG A 129 -9.26 31.02 0.41
C ARG A 129 -10.01 29.96 1.22
N PHE A 130 -10.33 28.84 0.58
CA PHE A 130 -10.75 27.63 1.29
C PHE A 130 -9.65 27.15 2.26
N ALA A 131 -10.05 26.50 3.36
CA ALA A 131 -9.11 25.92 4.31
C ALA A 131 -8.35 24.74 3.65
N ASN A 132 -7.02 24.73 3.79
CA ASN A 132 -6.19 23.65 3.24
C ASN A 132 -6.31 22.39 4.11
N ALA A 133 -7.39 21.64 3.89
CA ALA A 133 -7.81 20.52 4.71
C ALA A 133 -7.37 19.14 4.18
N HIS A 134 -6.47 19.10 3.20
CA HIS A 134 -5.95 17.83 2.68
C HIS A 134 -4.51 17.92 2.18
N GLU A 135 -3.91 16.75 1.97
CA GLU A 135 -2.71 16.53 1.18
C GLU A 135 -2.96 15.37 0.20
N THR A 136 -2.11 15.25 -0.82
CA THR A 136 -2.22 14.23 -1.85
C THR A 136 -0.99 13.34 -1.82
N LEU A 137 -1.21 12.03 -1.78
CA LEU A 137 -0.19 11.01 -1.96
C LEU A 137 -0.32 10.42 -3.35
N ILE A 138 0.80 10.08 -3.97
CA ILE A 138 0.86 9.33 -5.23
C ILE A 138 1.42 7.96 -4.92
N TRP A 139 0.66 6.90 -5.24
CA TRP A 139 1.15 5.53 -5.23
C TRP A 139 1.43 5.08 -6.65
N ALA A 140 2.66 4.66 -6.91
CA ALA A 140 3.06 4.20 -8.24
C ALA A 140 3.92 2.93 -8.17
N SER A 141 3.68 1.97 -9.07
CA SER A 141 4.61 0.86 -9.27
C SER A 141 5.83 1.33 -10.05
N LYS A 142 6.94 0.59 -9.93
CA LYS A 142 8.18 0.94 -10.65
C LYS A 142 7.97 1.05 -12.16
N SER A 143 7.08 0.28 -12.79
CA SER A 143 6.79 0.47 -14.22
C SER A 143 5.41 -0.04 -14.61
N ARG A 144 4.91 0.42 -15.77
CA ARG A 144 3.65 -0.06 -16.35
C ARG A 144 3.63 -1.58 -16.56
N ASN A 145 4.81 -2.15 -16.85
CA ASN A 145 4.97 -3.58 -17.13
C ASN A 145 5.23 -4.40 -15.85
N ALA A 146 5.31 -3.78 -14.66
CA ALA A 146 5.42 -4.49 -13.39
C ALA A 146 4.10 -5.23 -13.12
N LYS A 147 4.08 -6.54 -13.43
CA LYS A 147 2.87 -7.38 -13.38
C LYS A 147 2.40 -7.71 -11.97
N ARG A 148 3.26 -7.52 -10.96
CA ARG A 148 3.01 -7.90 -9.57
C ARG A 148 3.63 -6.82 -8.70
N TYR A 149 2.79 -6.02 -8.06
CA TYR A 149 3.15 -5.14 -6.96
C TYR A 149 2.35 -5.59 -5.74
N THR A 150 2.85 -5.33 -4.54
CA THR A 150 2.14 -5.72 -3.32
C THR A 150 0.92 -4.82 -3.10
N PHE A 151 -0.25 -5.44 -2.98
CA PHE A 151 -1.48 -4.78 -2.55
C PHE A 151 -2.34 -5.74 -1.73
N ASN A 152 -2.39 -5.53 -0.42
CA ASN A 152 -3.11 -6.37 0.53
C ASN A 152 -4.60 -5.97 0.58
N TYR A 153 -5.29 -6.19 -0.54
CA TYR A 153 -6.69 -5.78 -0.75
C TYR A 153 -7.63 -6.31 0.35
N ASP A 154 -7.58 -7.61 0.62
CA ASP A 154 -8.50 -8.26 1.56
C ASP A 154 -8.27 -7.76 3.00
N ALA A 155 -7.02 -7.49 3.38
CA ALA A 155 -6.68 -6.85 4.65
C ALA A 155 -7.24 -5.43 4.76
N LEU A 156 -7.09 -4.61 3.71
CA LEU A 156 -7.63 -3.24 3.70
C LEU A 156 -9.16 -3.19 3.67
N LYS A 157 -9.80 -4.16 3.00
CA LYS A 157 -11.26 -4.31 3.02
C LYS A 157 -11.75 -4.62 4.43
N MET A 158 -11.06 -5.51 5.15
CA MET A 158 -11.38 -5.80 6.55
C MET A 158 -11.17 -4.59 7.45
N ALA A 159 -10.08 -3.85 7.27
CA ALA A 159 -9.78 -2.63 8.02
C ALA A 159 -10.77 -1.46 7.78
N ASN A 160 -11.70 -1.64 6.84
CA ASN A 160 -12.73 -0.67 6.49
C ASN A 160 -14.12 -1.33 6.50
N ASP A 161 -14.38 -2.12 7.56
CA ASP A 161 -15.66 -2.75 7.87
C ASP A 161 -16.25 -3.57 6.72
N GLU A 162 -15.43 -4.45 6.13
CA GLU A 162 -15.76 -5.28 4.98
C GLU A 162 -16.14 -4.53 3.69
N VAL A 163 -15.88 -3.22 3.63
CA VAL A 163 -16.03 -2.39 2.44
C VAL A 163 -14.66 -2.05 1.89
N GLN A 164 -14.53 -2.03 0.56
CA GLN A 164 -13.26 -1.67 -0.07
C GLN A 164 -12.76 -0.29 0.39
N MET A 165 -11.49 -0.23 0.81
CA MET A 165 -10.81 1.02 1.17
C MET A 165 -10.84 2.01 -0.01
N ARG A 166 -11.22 3.25 0.28
CA ARG A 166 -11.35 4.32 -0.71
C ARG A 166 -10.03 5.06 -0.92
N SER A 167 -9.98 5.91 -1.94
CA SER A 167 -8.85 6.82 -2.19
C SER A 167 -8.84 8.06 -1.30
N ASP A 168 -9.86 8.28 -0.47
CA ASP A 168 -9.92 9.39 0.49
C ASP A 168 -9.83 8.89 1.93
N TRP A 169 -8.77 9.30 2.62
CA TRP A 169 -8.40 8.82 3.95
C TRP A 169 -8.57 9.92 4.99
N THR A 170 -9.57 9.78 5.87
CA THR A 170 -9.76 10.71 6.99
C THR A 170 -8.85 10.31 8.15
N ILE A 171 -7.84 11.13 8.44
CA ILE A 171 -6.84 10.88 9.50
C ILE A 171 -6.52 12.22 10.18
N PRO A 172 -6.42 12.30 11.53
CA PRO A 172 -6.01 13.52 12.23
C PRO A 172 -4.56 13.90 11.96
N LEU A 173 -4.22 15.16 12.23
CA LEU A 173 -2.84 15.65 12.28
C LEU A 173 -2.07 15.00 13.44
N CYS A 174 -0.75 14.89 13.27
CA CYS A 174 0.17 14.50 14.34
C CYS A 174 0.22 15.58 15.43
N THR A 175 -0.45 15.31 16.55
CA THR A 175 -0.65 16.20 17.70
C THR A 175 -0.58 15.39 18.99
N GLY A 176 -0.62 16.05 20.15
CA GLY A 176 -0.55 15.36 21.45
C GLY A 176 0.80 14.67 21.69
N GLU A 177 0.76 13.49 22.32
CA GLU A 177 1.94 12.72 22.73
C GLU A 177 2.74 12.15 21.54
N GLU A 178 2.08 11.91 20.40
CA GLU A 178 2.76 11.45 19.18
C GLU A 178 3.70 12.52 18.61
N ARG A 179 3.40 13.80 18.85
CA ARG A 179 4.17 14.92 18.30
C ARG A 179 5.47 15.08 19.09
N VAL A 180 6.58 14.73 18.46
CA VAL A 180 7.90 14.78 19.09
C VAL A 180 8.23 16.21 19.49
N LYS A 181 8.76 16.35 20.71
CA LYS A 181 9.14 17.63 21.30
C LYS A 181 10.65 17.79 21.32
N GLY A 182 11.13 18.98 20.98
CA GLY A 182 12.52 19.38 21.12
C GLY A 182 12.88 19.60 22.59
N SER A 183 14.16 19.90 22.86
CA SER A 183 14.64 20.19 24.22
C SER A 183 14.01 21.44 24.84
N ASP A 184 13.48 22.33 24.01
CA ASP A 184 12.78 23.56 24.41
C ASP A 184 11.28 23.36 24.69
N GLY A 185 10.78 22.12 24.56
CA GLY A 185 9.36 21.77 24.73
C GLY A 185 8.47 22.10 23.52
N GLN A 186 9.03 22.69 22.45
CA GLN A 186 8.32 22.97 21.21
C GLN A 186 8.33 21.76 20.27
N LYS A 187 7.71 21.87 19.09
CA LYS A 187 7.72 20.79 18.09
C LYS A 187 9.17 20.57 17.62
N ALA A 188 9.65 19.32 17.64
CA ALA A 188 10.99 18.99 17.13
C ALA A 188 11.07 19.07 15.60
N HIS A 189 9.96 18.83 14.91
CA HIS A 189 9.88 18.91 13.45
C HIS A 189 8.61 19.65 13.02
N PRO A 190 8.69 20.57 12.05
CA PRO A 190 7.56 21.37 11.60
C PRO A 190 6.50 20.53 10.88
N THR A 191 6.92 19.53 10.10
CA THR A 191 6.07 18.77 9.17
C THR A 191 5.92 17.28 9.52
N GLN A 192 6.12 16.88 10.80
CA GLN A 192 5.97 15.49 11.24
C GLN A 192 4.61 14.90 10.81
N LYS A 193 4.65 13.79 10.04
CA LYS A 193 3.46 13.07 9.60
C LYS A 193 2.91 12.13 10.68
N PRO A 194 1.57 11.92 10.72
CA PRO A 194 0.95 11.01 11.67
C PRO A 194 1.27 9.55 11.35
N GLU A 195 1.59 8.74 12.36
CA GLU A 195 1.91 7.32 12.18
C GLU A 195 0.75 6.52 11.58
N ALA A 196 -0.50 6.92 11.84
CA ALA A 196 -1.68 6.27 11.27
C ALA A 196 -1.72 6.33 9.73
N LEU A 197 -1.16 7.39 9.12
CA LEU A 197 -1.03 7.48 7.67
C LEU A 197 -0.03 6.45 7.15
N LEU A 198 1.14 6.36 7.78
CA LEU A 198 2.19 5.41 7.42
C LEU A 198 1.74 3.96 7.70
N TYR A 199 0.99 3.73 8.78
CA TYR A 199 0.40 2.43 9.08
C TYR A 199 -0.41 1.91 7.89
N ARG A 200 -1.29 2.76 7.33
CA ARG A 200 -2.13 2.37 6.18
C ARG A 200 -1.31 2.14 4.91
N VAL A 201 -0.30 2.97 4.65
CA VAL A 201 0.64 2.78 3.52
C VAL A 201 1.36 1.44 3.64
N ILE A 202 1.98 1.18 4.79
CA ILE A 202 2.80 -0.02 5.03
C ILE A 202 1.93 -1.27 4.99
N LEU A 203 0.81 -1.28 5.72
CA LEU A 203 -0.08 -2.43 5.78
C LEU A 203 -0.66 -2.78 4.41
N SER A 204 -0.92 -1.80 3.56
CA SER A 204 -1.53 -2.02 2.25
C SER A 204 -0.55 -2.44 1.17
N THR A 205 0.70 -1.98 1.21
CA THR A 205 1.64 -2.10 0.08
C THR A 205 2.95 -2.81 0.41
N THR A 206 3.05 -3.44 1.59
CA THR A 206 4.21 -4.26 1.98
C THR A 206 3.78 -5.53 2.70
N LYS A 207 4.71 -6.48 2.85
CA LYS A 207 4.60 -7.68 3.68
C LYS A 207 5.57 -7.60 4.87
N PRO A 208 5.33 -8.36 5.95
CA PRO A 208 6.32 -8.50 7.02
C PRO A 208 7.70 -8.86 6.46
N GLY A 209 8.74 -8.19 6.96
CA GLY A 209 10.13 -8.38 6.52
C GLY A 209 10.58 -7.58 5.29
N ASP A 210 9.65 -6.96 4.53
CA ASP A 210 9.98 -6.05 3.43
C ASP A 210 10.83 -4.86 3.91
N VAL A 211 11.65 -4.32 3.01
CA VAL A 211 12.53 -3.16 3.28
C VAL A 211 11.91 -1.88 2.73
N ILE A 212 11.64 -0.93 3.62
CA ILE A 212 11.10 0.39 3.29
C ILE A 212 12.22 1.43 3.33
N LEU A 213 12.40 2.19 2.24
CA LEU A 213 13.31 3.34 2.22
C LEU A 213 12.53 4.65 2.36
N ASP A 214 13.02 5.51 3.23
CA ASP A 214 12.56 6.90 3.37
C ASP A 214 13.74 7.86 3.15
N PRO A 215 13.80 8.56 2.01
CA PRO A 215 14.87 9.49 1.71
C PRO A 215 14.74 10.86 2.41
N PHE A 216 13.65 11.10 3.15
CA PHE A 216 13.37 12.35 3.87
C PHE A 216 12.89 12.02 5.29
N PHE A 217 13.75 11.34 6.04
CA PHE A 217 13.34 10.59 7.22
C PHE A 217 12.83 11.47 8.38
N GLY A 218 13.29 12.73 8.47
CA GLY A 218 12.94 13.65 9.54
C GLY A 218 13.11 13.00 10.91
N VAL A 219 12.07 13.11 11.75
CA VAL A 219 12.03 12.48 13.09
C VAL A 219 11.55 11.02 13.08
N GLY A 220 11.72 10.31 11.96
CA GLY A 220 11.64 8.86 11.86
C GLY A 220 10.24 8.25 11.88
N THR A 221 9.20 8.95 11.39
CA THR A 221 7.81 8.42 11.37
C THR A 221 7.72 7.11 10.58
N THR A 222 8.33 7.04 9.39
CA THR A 222 8.32 5.82 8.57
C THR A 222 9.01 4.66 9.27
N GLY A 223 10.16 4.90 9.91
CA GLY A 223 10.90 3.88 10.66
C GLY A 223 10.14 3.37 11.87
N ALA A 224 9.51 4.26 12.64
CA ALA A 224 8.69 3.89 13.80
C ALA A 224 7.48 3.03 13.39
N ALA A 225 6.77 3.42 12.32
CA ALA A 225 5.65 2.64 11.79
C ALA A 225 6.12 1.28 11.21
N ALA A 226 7.22 1.27 10.47
CA ALA A 226 7.81 0.05 9.89
C ALA A 226 8.20 -0.95 10.97
N LYS A 227 8.98 -0.51 11.98
CA LYS A 227 9.40 -1.35 13.10
C LYS A 227 8.22 -1.95 13.84
N ARG A 228 7.20 -1.14 14.15
CA ARG A 228 6.00 -1.62 14.85
C ARG A 228 5.26 -2.69 14.06
N LEU A 229 5.23 -2.58 12.73
CA LEU A 229 4.58 -3.50 11.81
C LEU A 229 5.49 -4.65 11.33
N GLY A 230 6.66 -4.84 11.93
CA GLY A 230 7.59 -5.92 11.56
C GLY A 230 8.17 -5.78 10.14
N ARG A 231 8.33 -4.55 9.63
CA ARG A 231 9.07 -4.25 8.40
C ARG A 231 10.46 -3.72 8.75
N LYS A 232 11.40 -3.94 7.84
CA LYS A 232 12.73 -3.33 7.91
C LYS A 232 12.68 -1.94 7.31
N PHE A 233 13.56 -1.04 7.73
CA PHE A 233 13.64 0.28 7.12
C PHE A 233 15.06 0.80 6.94
N ILE A 234 15.21 1.70 5.96
CA ILE A 234 16.37 2.55 5.73
C ILE A 234 15.86 4.00 5.74
N GLY A 235 16.31 4.80 6.71
CA GLY A 235 15.99 6.23 6.78
C GLY A 235 17.22 7.07 6.45
N ILE A 236 17.07 8.04 5.55
CA ILE A 236 18.12 9.03 5.22
C ILE A 236 17.62 10.43 5.60
N GLU A 237 18.46 11.18 6.30
CA GLU A 237 18.17 12.54 6.73
C GLU A 237 19.47 13.35 6.78
N ARG A 238 19.38 14.63 6.42
CA ARG A 238 20.51 15.57 6.39
C ARG A 238 20.74 16.25 7.74
N GLU A 239 19.68 16.51 8.51
CA GLU A 239 19.76 17.22 9.79
C GLU A 239 20.02 16.23 10.95
N ALA A 240 21.19 16.33 11.58
CA ALA A 240 21.59 15.43 12.66
C ALA A 240 20.65 15.47 13.87
N GLU A 241 20.09 16.64 14.19
CA GLU A 241 19.14 16.82 15.30
C GLU A 241 17.86 16.00 15.08
N TYR A 242 17.31 16.00 13.86
CA TYR A 242 16.12 15.20 13.54
C TYR A 242 16.41 13.70 13.69
N LEU A 243 17.61 13.26 13.32
CA LEU A 243 18.03 11.86 13.50
C LEU A 243 18.18 11.46 14.96
N ASP A 244 18.64 12.34 15.84
CA ASP A 244 18.76 12.02 17.26
C ASP A 244 17.39 11.81 17.89
N HIS A 245 16.41 12.64 17.53
CA HIS A 245 15.00 12.42 17.86
C HIS A 245 14.45 11.12 17.27
N ALA A 246 14.74 10.83 15.99
CA ALA A 246 14.30 9.62 15.32
C ALA A 246 14.81 8.35 16.03
N LYS A 247 16.11 8.30 16.36
CA LYS A 247 16.72 7.17 17.08
C LYS A 247 16.06 6.95 18.45
N GLN A 248 15.87 8.02 19.22
CA GLN A 248 15.23 7.93 20.54
C GLN A 248 13.78 7.46 20.45
N ARG A 249 13.03 7.95 19.45
CA ARG A 249 11.65 7.52 19.19
C ARG A 249 11.59 6.05 18.82
N ILE A 250 12.39 5.62 17.84
CA ILE A 250 12.39 4.25 17.30
C ILE A 250 12.87 3.23 18.34
N ALA A 251 13.79 3.60 19.22
CA ALA A 251 14.23 2.75 20.34
C ALA A 251 13.09 2.38 21.30
N LYS A 252 12.08 3.26 21.44
CA LYS A 252 10.91 3.05 22.33
C LYS A 252 9.76 2.29 21.66
N VAL A 253 9.84 2.05 20.35
CA VAL A 253 8.79 1.33 19.63
C VAL A 253 8.85 -0.14 19.99
N VAL A 254 7.76 -0.65 20.57
CA VAL A 254 7.55 -2.07 20.80
C VAL A 254 7.00 -2.69 19.50
N PRO A 255 7.73 -3.62 18.85
CA PRO A 255 7.22 -4.31 17.67
C PRO A 255 6.05 -5.22 18.03
N ILE A 256 5.04 -5.29 17.15
CA ILE A 256 3.98 -6.30 17.25
C ILE A 256 4.62 -7.67 17.01
N ALA A 257 4.19 -8.68 17.77
CA ALA A 257 4.72 -10.03 17.64
C ALA A 257 4.45 -10.59 16.23
N PRO A 258 5.36 -11.38 15.63
CA PRO A 258 5.19 -11.89 14.27
C PRO A 258 3.86 -12.63 14.03
N GLU A 259 3.39 -13.38 15.01
CA GLU A 259 2.10 -14.09 15.02
C GLU A 259 0.89 -13.16 14.94
N ASP A 260 1.01 -11.93 15.46
CA ASP A 260 -0.05 -10.92 15.47
C ASP A 260 0.01 -10.00 14.23
N LEU A 261 0.99 -10.21 13.32
CA LEU A 261 1.11 -9.47 12.06
C LEU A 261 0.31 -10.11 10.92
N GLU A 262 -0.27 -11.29 11.14
CA GLU A 262 -1.10 -11.95 10.15
C GLU A 262 -2.36 -11.12 9.85
N VAL A 263 -2.67 -10.98 8.56
CA VAL A 263 -3.84 -10.26 8.07
C VAL A 263 -4.65 -11.14 7.14
N MET A 264 -5.89 -10.75 6.88
CA MET A 264 -6.76 -11.46 5.94
C MET A 264 -6.08 -11.66 4.59
N GLY A 265 -5.79 -12.93 4.27
CA GLY A 265 -5.17 -13.33 3.03
C GLY A 265 -6.14 -13.35 1.86
N SER A 266 -5.60 -13.23 0.64
CA SER A 266 -6.42 -13.35 -0.55
C SER A 266 -6.73 -14.81 -0.87
N LYS A 267 -7.98 -15.10 -1.27
CA LYS A 267 -8.38 -16.43 -1.79
C LYS A 267 -7.54 -16.89 -2.99
N ARG A 268 -6.84 -15.96 -3.66
CA ARG A 268 -5.90 -16.26 -4.75
C ARG A 268 -4.59 -16.89 -4.26
N ALA A 269 -4.22 -16.69 -2.99
CA ALA A 269 -3.02 -17.22 -2.38
C ALA A 269 -3.23 -18.60 -1.73
N GLU A 270 -4.49 -19.03 -1.55
CA GLU A 270 -4.81 -20.38 -1.07
C GLU A 270 -4.25 -21.45 -2.03
N PRO A 271 -3.85 -22.64 -1.50
CA PRO A 271 -3.46 -23.76 -2.33
C PRO A 271 -4.49 -24.06 -3.42
N ARG A 272 -3.99 -24.17 -4.65
CA ARG A 272 -4.84 -24.47 -5.80
C ARG A 272 -5.26 -25.93 -5.71
N VAL A 273 -6.58 -26.16 -5.64
CA VAL A 273 -7.18 -27.49 -5.76
C VAL A 273 -7.85 -27.59 -7.13
N PRO A 274 -7.26 -28.35 -8.08
CA PRO A 274 -7.90 -28.67 -9.35
C PRO A 274 -9.20 -29.46 -9.16
N PHE A 275 -10.17 -29.28 -10.06
CA PHE A 275 -11.38 -30.10 -10.03
C PHE A 275 -11.10 -31.59 -10.25
N GLY A 276 -10.08 -31.93 -11.05
CA GLY A 276 -9.62 -33.31 -11.20
C GLY A 276 -9.26 -34.00 -9.87
N THR A 277 -8.68 -33.27 -8.91
CA THR A 277 -8.35 -33.81 -7.58
C THR A 277 -9.60 -34.23 -6.80
N ILE A 278 -10.75 -33.57 -7.02
CA ILE A 278 -12.02 -33.95 -6.39
C ILE A 278 -12.54 -35.26 -6.99
N VAL A 279 -12.35 -35.44 -8.30
CA VAL A 279 -12.72 -36.68 -9.01
C VAL A 279 -11.80 -37.83 -8.59
N GLU A 280 -10.49 -37.57 -8.53
CA GLU A 280 -9.47 -38.55 -8.09
C GLU A 280 -9.67 -38.99 -6.63
N ALA A 281 -10.04 -38.07 -5.75
CA ALA A 281 -10.36 -38.37 -4.36
C ALA A 281 -11.70 -39.12 -4.17
N GLY A 282 -12.45 -39.37 -5.25
CA GLY A 282 -13.73 -40.09 -5.21
C GLY A 282 -14.89 -39.29 -4.61
N LEU A 283 -14.74 -37.98 -4.40
CA LEU A 283 -15.81 -37.10 -3.91
C LEU A 283 -16.88 -36.84 -4.98
N LEU A 284 -16.50 -36.96 -6.25
CA LEU A 284 -17.39 -37.08 -7.40
C LEU A 284 -16.86 -38.18 -8.31
N SER A 285 -17.76 -38.97 -8.88
CA SER A 285 -17.43 -40.04 -9.80
C SER A 285 -17.58 -39.60 -11.26
N PRO A 286 -16.76 -40.14 -12.19
CA PRO A 286 -17.03 -39.99 -13.61
C PRO A 286 -18.44 -40.50 -13.96
N GLY A 287 -19.21 -39.68 -14.69
CA GLY A 287 -20.62 -39.94 -14.99
C GLY A 287 -21.60 -39.19 -14.08
N ASP A 288 -21.16 -38.69 -12.92
CA ASP A 288 -21.99 -37.86 -12.05
C ASP A 288 -22.49 -36.60 -12.77
N THR A 289 -23.69 -36.16 -12.41
CA THR A 289 -24.32 -34.99 -13.01
C THR A 289 -24.14 -33.78 -12.11
N LEU A 290 -23.59 -32.71 -12.70
CA LEU A 290 -23.57 -31.37 -12.14
C LEU A 290 -24.76 -30.57 -12.67
N TYR A 291 -25.27 -29.65 -11.86
CA TYR A 291 -26.43 -28.83 -12.12
C TYR A 291 -26.08 -27.34 -11.97
N CYS A 292 -26.77 -26.44 -12.66
CA CYS A 292 -26.81 -25.03 -12.25
C CYS A 292 -27.72 -24.86 -11.02
N ALA A 293 -27.70 -23.68 -10.37
CA ALA A 293 -28.51 -23.41 -9.17
C ALA A 293 -30.02 -23.67 -9.34
N LYS A 294 -30.56 -23.48 -10.55
CA LYS A 294 -31.97 -23.75 -10.89
C LYS A 294 -32.23 -25.16 -11.43
N GLY A 295 -31.19 -25.97 -11.65
CA GLY A 295 -31.30 -27.31 -12.23
C GLY A 295 -31.56 -27.37 -13.75
N GLU A 296 -31.79 -26.24 -14.41
CA GLU A 296 -32.13 -26.15 -15.85
C GLU A 296 -30.99 -26.57 -16.79
N ARG A 297 -29.74 -26.57 -16.29
CA ARG A 297 -28.55 -26.91 -17.05
C ARG A 297 -27.78 -27.97 -16.33
N ILE A 298 -27.38 -28.99 -17.07
CA ILE A 298 -26.67 -30.15 -16.54
C ILE A 298 -25.37 -30.40 -17.29
N ALA A 299 -24.37 -30.92 -16.58
CA ALA A 299 -23.12 -31.37 -17.16
C ALA A 299 -22.71 -32.72 -16.56
N LYS A 300 -22.02 -33.58 -17.32
CA LYS A 300 -21.50 -34.86 -16.81
C LYS A 300 -20.01 -34.75 -16.49
N VAL A 301 -19.61 -35.31 -15.35
CA VAL A 301 -18.20 -35.37 -14.90
C VAL A 301 -17.41 -36.41 -15.71
N ARG A 302 -16.17 -36.09 -16.09
CA ARG A 302 -15.23 -37.02 -16.73
C ARG A 302 -14.03 -37.34 -15.83
N PRO A 303 -13.32 -38.46 -16.06
CA PRO A 303 -12.22 -38.92 -15.20
C PRO A 303 -11.06 -37.93 -15.03
N ASP A 304 -10.81 -37.11 -16.04
CA ASP A 304 -9.73 -36.11 -16.05
C ASP A 304 -10.13 -34.78 -15.37
N GLY A 305 -11.34 -34.70 -14.80
CA GLY A 305 -11.88 -33.45 -14.25
C GLY A 305 -12.38 -32.46 -15.33
N SER A 306 -12.52 -32.90 -16.57
CA SER A 306 -13.34 -32.17 -17.54
C SER A 306 -14.83 -32.47 -17.31
N ILE A 307 -15.70 -31.62 -17.85
CA ILE A 307 -17.16 -31.84 -17.85
C ILE A 307 -17.72 -31.72 -19.27
N THR A 308 -18.88 -32.33 -19.52
CA THR A 308 -19.55 -32.30 -20.83
C THR A 308 -21.00 -31.84 -20.77
N VAL A 309 -21.39 -31.03 -21.74
CA VAL A 309 -22.78 -30.60 -22.00
C VAL A 309 -23.07 -30.77 -23.48
N GLY A 310 -23.87 -31.78 -23.84
CA GLY A 310 -23.97 -32.22 -25.24
C GLY A 310 -22.60 -32.59 -25.79
N ASP A 311 -22.24 -32.04 -26.96
CA ASP A 311 -20.96 -32.28 -27.62
C ASP A 311 -19.80 -31.40 -27.10
N LEU A 312 -20.10 -30.45 -26.21
CA LEU A 312 -19.09 -29.54 -25.66
C LEU A 312 -18.38 -30.21 -24.48
N SER A 313 -17.05 -30.17 -24.48
CA SER A 313 -16.20 -30.66 -23.38
C SER A 313 -15.13 -29.64 -22.99
N GLY A 314 -14.82 -29.56 -21.70
CA GLY A 314 -13.79 -28.67 -21.18
C GLY A 314 -13.82 -28.54 -19.66
N SER A 315 -13.08 -27.58 -19.13
CA SER A 315 -13.07 -27.32 -17.69
C SER A 315 -14.42 -26.81 -17.19
N ILE A 316 -14.65 -26.95 -15.88
CA ILE A 316 -15.84 -26.43 -15.19
C ILE A 316 -16.09 -24.93 -15.45
N HIS A 317 -15.02 -24.15 -15.69
CA HIS A 317 -15.07 -22.72 -15.99
C HIS A 317 -15.47 -22.46 -17.44
N LYS A 318 -14.79 -23.11 -18.39
CA LYS A 318 -15.06 -22.92 -19.83
C LYS A 318 -16.48 -23.35 -20.19
N ILE A 319 -16.89 -24.51 -19.70
CA ILE A 319 -18.23 -25.04 -19.97
C ILE A 319 -19.29 -24.22 -19.24
N GLY A 320 -19.05 -23.81 -17.99
CA GLY A 320 -19.94 -22.90 -17.27
C GLY A 320 -20.16 -21.56 -17.98
N ALA A 321 -19.11 -21.00 -18.59
CA ALA A 321 -19.19 -19.77 -19.37
C ALA A 321 -19.98 -19.96 -20.67
N LEU A 322 -19.69 -21.05 -21.41
CA LEU A 322 -20.37 -21.38 -22.68
C LEU A 322 -21.87 -21.59 -22.48
N VAL A 323 -22.29 -22.37 -21.49
CA VAL A 323 -23.72 -22.58 -21.26
C VAL A 323 -24.43 -21.28 -20.90
N GLN A 324 -23.76 -20.36 -20.22
CA GLN A 324 -24.29 -19.03 -19.88
C GLN A 324 -24.21 -17.99 -20.99
N SER A 325 -23.54 -18.29 -22.11
CA SER A 325 -23.17 -17.28 -23.11
C SER A 325 -22.46 -16.08 -22.45
N ALA A 326 -21.63 -16.36 -21.44
CA ALA A 326 -20.91 -15.37 -20.65
C ALA A 326 -19.42 -15.38 -21.02
N PRO A 327 -18.71 -14.24 -20.91
CA PRO A 327 -17.27 -14.18 -21.23
C PRO A 327 -16.40 -14.93 -20.21
N ALA A 328 -16.88 -15.12 -18.98
CA ALA A 328 -16.19 -15.86 -17.93
C ALA A 328 -17.19 -16.51 -16.95
N CYS A 329 -16.76 -17.56 -16.26
CA CYS A 329 -17.54 -18.23 -15.22
C CYS A 329 -16.65 -18.81 -14.12
N ASN A 330 -17.02 -18.58 -12.87
CA ASN A 330 -16.47 -19.35 -11.76
C ASN A 330 -17.25 -20.66 -11.60
N GLY A 331 -16.72 -21.75 -12.18
CA GLY A 331 -17.35 -23.07 -12.14
C GLY A 331 -17.59 -23.60 -10.73
N TRP A 332 -16.76 -23.20 -9.75
CA TRP A 332 -16.87 -23.65 -8.36
C TRP A 332 -18.20 -23.27 -7.70
N THR A 333 -18.67 -22.06 -7.96
CA THR A 333 -19.92 -21.53 -7.40
C THR A 333 -21.11 -21.71 -8.34
N TYR A 334 -20.86 -21.94 -9.63
CA TYR A 334 -21.92 -22.13 -10.62
C TYR A 334 -22.48 -23.55 -10.62
N TRP A 335 -21.59 -24.55 -10.61
CA TRP A 335 -21.98 -25.95 -10.66
C TRP A 335 -22.28 -26.49 -9.27
N HIS A 336 -23.35 -27.27 -9.20
CA HIS A 336 -23.85 -27.90 -7.99
C HIS A 336 -23.91 -29.41 -8.21
N PHE A 337 -23.69 -30.17 -7.15
CA PHE A 337 -23.90 -31.62 -7.13
C PHE A 337 -25.07 -31.93 -6.19
N LYS A 338 -25.64 -33.13 -6.34
CA LYS A 338 -26.78 -33.55 -5.53
C LYS A 338 -26.30 -34.12 -4.21
N THR A 339 -26.93 -33.68 -3.12
CA THR A 339 -26.74 -34.19 -1.75
C THR A 339 -28.09 -34.66 -1.19
N ASP A 340 -28.08 -35.29 -0.03
CA ASP A 340 -29.31 -35.69 0.68
C ASP A 340 -30.21 -34.48 1.03
N LYS A 341 -29.62 -33.28 1.11
CA LYS A 341 -30.33 -32.03 1.44
C LYS A 341 -30.67 -31.17 0.21
N GLY A 342 -30.42 -31.67 -1.00
CA GLY A 342 -30.63 -30.94 -2.26
C GLY A 342 -29.33 -30.58 -2.98
N LEU A 343 -29.36 -29.52 -3.79
CA LEU A 343 -28.19 -29.08 -4.56
C LEU A 343 -27.23 -28.28 -3.70
N ALA A 344 -25.95 -28.65 -3.71
CA ALA A 344 -24.87 -27.91 -3.06
C ALA A 344 -23.79 -27.53 -4.08
N PRO A 345 -23.19 -26.33 -4.00
CA PRO A 345 -22.14 -25.92 -4.93
C PRO A 345 -20.90 -26.80 -4.76
N ILE A 346 -20.22 -27.13 -5.86
CA ILE A 346 -19.00 -27.98 -5.83
C ILE A 346 -17.83 -27.31 -5.08
N ASP A 347 -17.92 -26.00 -4.80
CA ASP A 347 -16.96 -25.30 -3.94
C ASP A 347 -16.87 -25.89 -2.52
N VAL A 348 -17.94 -26.51 -2.02
CA VAL A 348 -17.94 -27.20 -0.72
C VAL A 348 -16.94 -28.37 -0.74
N LEU A 349 -16.90 -29.14 -1.83
CA LEU A 349 -15.97 -30.24 -2.00
C LEU A 349 -14.52 -29.74 -2.12
N ARG A 350 -14.32 -28.59 -2.76
CA ARG A 350 -13.00 -27.94 -2.81
C ARG A 350 -12.52 -27.54 -1.42
N ALA A 351 -13.41 -27.00 -0.58
CA ALA A 351 -13.08 -26.65 0.79
C ALA A 351 -12.72 -27.90 1.63
N GLN A 352 -13.45 -29.01 1.43
CA GLN A 352 -13.16 -30.29 2.10
C GLN A 352 -11.76 -30.82 1.74
N VAL A 353 -11.38 -30.83 0.46
CA VAL A 353 -10.04 -31.25 0.03
C VAL A 353 -8.98 -30.34 0.63
N ARG A 354 -9.19 -29.02 0.62
CA ARG A 354 -8.25 -28.05 1.21
C ARG A 354 -8.03 -28.27 2.70
N ALA A 355 -9.08 -28.58 3.46
CA ALA A 355 -8.96 -28.85 4.88
C ALA A 355 -8.06 -30.06 5.18
N GLY A 356 -7.96 -31.03 4.25
CA GLY A 356 -7.06 -32.18 4.36
C GLY A 356 -5.64 -31.96 3.80
N MET A 357 -5.33 -30.79 3.24
CA MET A 357 -3.99 -30.43 2.75
C MET A 357 -3.11 -29.74 3.81
N ASN A 358 -3.72 -29.32 4.92
CA ASN A 358 -3.07 -28.60 6.01
C ASN A 358 -2.44 -29.54 7.04
#